data_AF-A0A6H2EID1-F1
#
_entry.id   AF-A0A6H2EID1-F1
#
_cell.length_a   1.000
_cell.length_b   1.000
_cell.length_c   1.000
_cell.angle_alpha   90.00
_cell.angle_beta   90.00
_cell.angle_gamma   90.00
#
_symmetry.space_group_name_H-M   'P 1'
#
loop_
_entity.id
_entity.type
_entity.pdbx_description
1 polymer ?
#
loop_
_entity_poly.entity_id
_entity_poly.type
_entity_poly.pdbx_seq_one_letter_code
_entity_poly.pdbx_strand_id
1 'polypeptide(L)' 'MQKFLTIADVAENLSVSAGQVRTLIKNGELAAIQVGGRGQWRISEQAVEEYIQTGYEKTRHKINANDFDD' A
#
# COMPACT_ATOMS: atom_id res chain seq x y z
N MET A 1 -18.75 -5.19 -7.81
CA MET A 1 -17.95 -6.38 -7.45
C MET A 1 -16.58 -5.88 -7.00
N GLN A 2 -16.13 -6.21 -5.79
CA GLN A 2 -14.82 -5.78 -5.31
C GLN A 2 -13.73 -6.65 -5.95
N LYS A 3 -12.72 -6.02 -6.56
CA LYS A 3 -11.56 -6.71 -7.13
C LYS A 3 -10.44 -6.78 -6.11
N PHE A 4 -9.85 -7.96 -5.95
CA PHE A 4 -8.77 -8.20 -5.02
C PHE A 4 -7.48 -8.54 -5.78
N LEU A 5 -6.43 -7.84 -5.40
CA LEU A 5 -5.06 -8.00 -5.86
C LEU A 5 -4.28 -8.89 -4.89
N THR A 6 -3.33 -9.62 -5.43
CA THR A 6 -2.31 -10.31 -4.64
C THR A 6 -1.18 -9.34 -4.26
N ILE A 7 -0.31 -9.78 -3.35
CA ILE A 7 0.92 -9.03 -3.03
C ILE A 7 1.77 -8.79 -4.29
N ALA A 8 1.82 -9.75 -5.21
CA ALA A 8 2.60 -9.64 -6.44
C ALA A 8 2.03 -8.56 -7.37
N ASP A 9 0.70 -8.55 -7.56
CA ASP A 9 0.04 -7.55 -8.42
C ASP A 9 0.24 -6.12 -7.86
N VAL A 10 0.14 -5.94 -6.54
CA VAL A 10 0.39 -4.63 -5.90
C VAL A 10 1.86 -4.22 -6.02
N ALA A 11 2.78 -5.17 -5.88
CA ALA A 11 4.21 -4.91 -6.03
C ALA A 11 4.55 -4.43 -7.45
N GLU A 12 3.96 -5.04 -8.47
CA GLU A 12 4.07 -4.60 -9.86
C GLU A 12 3.47 -3.21 -10.06
N ASN A 13 2.24 -2.99 -9.60
CA ASN A 13 1.54 -1.70 -9.75
C ASN A 13 2.30 -0.52 -9.13
N LEU A 14 2.88 -0.74 -7.94
CA LEU A 14 3.64 0.29 -7.22
C LEU A 14 5.14 0.31 -7.58
N SER A 15 5.59 -0.60 -8.45
CA SER A 15 7.02 -0.75 -8.81
C SER A 15 7.94 -0.93 -7.59
N VAL A 16 7.53 -1.79 -6.64
CA VAL A 16 8.29 -2.12 -5.43
C VAL A 16 8.47 -3.62 -5.27
N SER A 17 9.26 -4.05 -4.28
CA SER A 17 9.38 -5.49 -3.98
C SER A 17 8.13 -6.03 -3.28
N ALA A 18 7.83 -7.31 -3.47
CA ALA A 18 6.79 -8.01 -2.69
C ALA A 18 7.07 -7.98 -1.18
N GLY A 19 8.35 -7.90 -0.78
CA GLY A 19 8.75 -7.71 0.61
C GLY A 19 8.28 -6.35 1.16
N GLN A 20 8.41 -5.29 0.37
CA GLN A 20 7.94 -3.96 0.73
C GLN A 20 6.43 -3.95 0.95
N VAL A 21 5.66 -4.56 0.05
CA VAL A 21 4.19 -4.67 0.20
C VAL A 21 3.82 -5.43 1.48
N ARG A 22 4.54 -6.50 1.82
CA ARG A 22 4.33 -7.23 3.09
C ARG A 22 4.61 -6.36 4.31
N THR A 23 5.65 -5.53 4.27
CA THR A 23 5.98 -4.57 5.33
C THR A 23 4.86 -3.54 5.50
N LEU A 24 4.35 -2.98 4.40
CA LEU A 24 3.21 -2.04 4.45
C LEU A 24 1.98 -2.66 5.10
N ILE A 25 1.64 -3.91 4.76
CA ILE A 25 0.54 -4.65 5.39
C ILE A 25 0.81 -4.86 6.89
N LYS A 26 2.02 -5.31 7.24
CA LYS A 26 2.42 -5.58 8.63
C LYS A 26 2.38 -4.32 9.49
N ASN A 27 2.75 -3.17 8.94
CA ASN A 27 2.72 -1.88 9.61
C ASN A 27 1.29 -1.28 9.68
N GLY A 28 0.31 -1.89 9.02
CA GLY A 28 -1.04 -1.36 8.90
C GLY A 28 -1.16 -0.18 7.94
N GLU A 29 -0.13 0.09 7.12
CA GLU A 29 -0.12 1.18 6.14
C GLU A 29 -0.89 0.83 4.87
N LEU A 30 -0.96 -0.46 4.52
CA LEU A 30 -1.76 -0.95 3.41
C LEU A 30 -2.80 -1.95 3.91
N ALA A 31 -4.07 -1.60 3.77
CA ALA A 31 -5.18 -2.45 4.19
C ALA A 31 -5.24 -3.73 3.33
N ALA A 32 -5.24 -4.88 4.01
CA ALA A 32 -5.32 -6.19 3.37
C ALA A 32 -6.07 -7.17 4.27
N ILE A 33 -6.73 -8.14 3.66
CA ILE A 33 -7.37 -9.25 4.35
C ILE A 33 -6.61 -10.55 4.07
N GLN A 34 -6.61 -11.46 5.04
CA GLN A 34 -6.15 -12.82 4.82
C GLN A 34 -7.34 -13.67 4.37
N VAL A 35 -7.21 -14.34 3.23
CA VAL A 35 -8.27 -15.20 2.67
C VAL A 35 -7.72 -16.62 2.58
N GLY A 36 -8.34 -17.56 3.28
CA GLY A 36 -7.92 -18.97 3.26
C GLY A 36 -6.71 -19.25 4.15
N GLY A 37 -5.75 -20.01 3.61
CA GLY A 37 -4.59 -20.51 4.37
C GLY A 37 -3.56 -19.43 4.75
N ARG A 38 -2.58 -19.83 5.55
CA ARG A 38 -1.49 -18.93 6.00
C ARG A 38 -0.79 -18.28 4.80
N GLY A 39 -0.73 -16.96 4.80
CA GLY A 39 0.06 -16.16 3.85
C GLY A 39 -0.67 -15.73 2.58
N GLN A 40 -1.95 -16.07 2.40
CA GLN A 40 -2.76 -15.58 1.29
C GLN A 40 -3.39 -14.23 1.64
N TRP A 41 -2.72 -13.15 1.26
CA TRP A 41 -3.22 -11.79 1.42
C TRP A 41 -3.97 -11.33 0.16
N ARG A 42 -5.04 -10.57 0.37
CA ARG A 42 -5.85 -9.95 -0.66
C ARG A 42 -6.02 -8.47 -0.34
N ILE A 43 -5.67 -7.64 -1.31
CA ILE A 43 -5.69 -6.18 -1.21
C ILE A 43 -6.77 -5.71 -2.18
N SER A 44 -7.75 -4.95 -1.73
CA SER A 44 -8.72 -4.35 -2.66
C SER A 44 -8.05 -3.25 -3.48
N GLU A 45 -8.45 -3.06 -4.75
CA GLU A 45 -7.99 -1.91 -5.56
C GLU A 45 -8.17 -0.57 -4.82
N GLN A 46 -9.29 -0.41 -4.13
CA GLN A 46 -9.57 0.78 -3.31
C GLN A 46 -8.53 1.01 -2.20
N ALA A 47 -8.01 -0.06 -1.58
CA ALA A 47 -7.02 0.08 -0.52
C ALA A 47 -5.67 0.55 -1.07
N VAL A 48 -5.33 0.14 -2.30
CA VAL A 48 -4.13 0.63 -3.00
C VAL A 48 -4.30 2.10 -3.34
N GLU A 49 -5.47 2.50 -3.84
CA GLU A 49 -5.78 3.90 -4.15
C GLU A 49 -5.69 4.77 -2.89
N GLU A 50 -6.31 4.36 -1.78
CA GLU A 50 -6.26 5.08 -0.50
C GLU A 50 -4.83 5.22 0.04
N TYR A 51 -4.00 4.18 -0.12
CA TYR A 51 -2.57 4.24 0.22
C TYR A 51 -1.82 5.28 -0.63
N ILE A 52 -2.07 5.31 -1.94
CA ILE A 52 -1.46 6.27 -2.87
C ILE A 52 -1.88 7.70 -2.49
N GLN A 53 -3.16 7.95 -2.26
CA GLN A 53 -3.68 9.27 -1.89
C GLN A 53 -3.07 9.75 -0.56
N THR A 54 -3.03 8.87 0.45
CA THR A 54 -2.38 9.19 1.73
C THR A 54 -0.89 9.51 1.54
N GLY A 55 -0.20 8.80 0.64
CA GLY A 55 1.19 9.08 0.29
C GLY A 55 1.39 10.47 -0.34
N TYR A 56 0.50 10.87 -1.25
CA TYR A 56 0.51 12.22 -1.83
C TYR A 56 0.22 13.30 -0.78
N GLU A 57 -0.74 13.07 0.12
CA GLU A 57 -1.05 14.01 1.20
C GLU A 57 0.15 14.19 2.13
N LYS A 58 0.77 13.10 2.60
CA LYS A 58 1.99 13.15 3.44
C LYS A 58 3.10 13.94 2.74
N THR A 59 3.32 13.68 1.46
CA THR A 59 4.33 14.38 0.66
C THR A 59 4.02 15.88 0.55
N ARG A 60 2.77 16.22 0.24
CA ARG A 60 2.31 17.62 0.17
C ARG A 60 2.43 18.34 1.50
N HIS A 61 2.14 17.67 2.62
CA HIS A 61 2.34 18.22 3.95
C HIS A 61 3.81 18.54 4.22
N LYS A 62 4.74 17.65 3.87
CA LYS A 62 6.19 17.88 4.02
C LYS A 62 6.69 19.05 3.18
N ILE A 63 6.29 19.11 1.90
CA ILE A 63 6.66 20.21 1.00
C ILE A 63 6.14 21.56 1.55
N ASN A 64 4.88 21.61 1.99
CA ASN A 64 4.30 22.82 2.55
C ASN A 64 4.93 23.24 3.88
N ALA A 65 5.44 22.27 4.66
CA ALA A 65 6.17 22.51 5.89
C ALA A 65 7.65 22.88 5.66
N ASN A 66 8.11 22.92 4.40
CA ASN A 66 9.52 23.11 4.03
C ASN A 66 10.47 22.07 4.68
N ASP A 67 9.96 20.86 4.88
CA ASP A 67 10.58 19.72 5.58
C ASP A 67 10.88 18.56 4.61
N PHE A 68 11.17 18.90 3.33
CA PHE A 68 11.40 17.90 2.29
C PHE A 68 12.88 17.57 2.06
N ASP A 69 13.78 18.43 2.56
CA ASP A 69 15.24 18.37 2.33
C ASP A 69 16.05 17.81 3.52
N ASP A 70 15.41 17.23 4.54
CA ASP A 70 16.08 16.55 5.68
C ASP A 70 16.19 15.02 5.48
#